data_AF-A0AAP2UWW5-F1
#
_entry.id   AF-A0AAP2UWW5-F1
#
_cell.length_a   1.000
_cell.length_b   1.000
_cell.length_c   1.000
_cell.angle_alpha   90.00
_cell.angle_beta   90.00
_cell.angle_gamma   90.00
#
_symmetry.space_group_name_H-M   'P 1'
#
loop_
_entity.id
_entity.type
_entity.pdbx_description
1 polymer ?
#
loop_
_entity_poly.entity_id
_entity_poly.type
_entity_poly.pdbx_seq_one_letter_code
_entity_poly.pdbx_strand_id
1 'polypeptide(L)'
;MQNAGRAEIERVDAASRRIAAVAADLAGLRARAGALAAQTDWQSSAAEAFRASVADWSTAIWLLDWPLERLQQGLRRTRAMLESLSPPSS
;
A
#
# COMPACT_ATOMS: atom_id res chain seq x y z
N MET A 1 9.24 -32.36 -3.31
CA MET A 1 8.81 -31.34 -2.32
C MET A 1 9.50 -29.98 -2.46
N GLN A 2 10.76 -29.89 -2.92
CA GLN A 2 11.47 -28.60 -3.10
C GLN A 2 10.78 -27.58 -4.04
N ASN A 3 10.09 -28.04 -5.09
CA ASN A 3 9.39 -27.14 -6.03
C ASN A 3 8.17 -26.42 -5.43
N ALA A 4 7.53 -26.99 -4.39
CA ALA A 4 6.34 -26.39 -3.79
C ALA A 4 6.69 -25.22 -2.84
N GLY A 5 7.78 -25.34 -2.06
CA GLY A 5 8.26 -24.29 -1.17
C GLY A 5 8.75 -23.05 -1.93
N ARG A 6 9.48 -23.27 -3.03
CA ARG A 6 9.92 -22.17 -3.92
C ARG A 6 8.74 -21.42 -4.55
N ALA A 7 7.76 -22.16 -5.08
CA ALA A 7 6.57 -21.55 -5.68
C ALA A 7 5.77 -20.71 -4.67
N GLU A 8 5.72 -21.10 -3.40
CA GLU A 8 5.03 -20.33 -2.36
C GLU A 8 5.79 -19.05 -2.00
N ILE A 9 7.12 -19.10 -1.91
CA ILE A 9 7.96 -17.91 -1.71
C ILE A 9 7.74 -16.91 -2.85
N GLU A 10 7.73 -17.38 -4.10
CA GLU A 10 7.46 -16.53 -5.27
C GLU A 10 6.09 -15.83 -5.21
N ARG A 11 5.06 -16.53 -4.71
CA ARG A 11 3.72 -15.94 -4.49
C ARG A 11 3.74 -14.87 -3.40
N VAL A 12 4.41 -15.11 -2.28
CA VAL A 12 4.55 -14.14 -1.19
C VAL A 12 5.31 -12.90 -1.66
N ASP A 13 6.38 -13.09 -2.43
CA ASP A 13 7.14 -11.99 -3.03
C ASP A 13 6.31 -11.19 -4.03
N ALA A 14 5.51 -11.86 -4.87
CA ALA A 14 4.59 -11.20 -5.78
C ALA A 14 3.51 -10.39 -5.05
N ALA A 15 2.92 -10.94 -3.98
CA ALA A 15 1.98 -10.22 -3.14
C ALA A 15 2.63 -8.98 -2.49
N SER A 16 3.85 -9.14 -1.96
CA SER A 16 4.60 -8.05 -1.33
C SER A 16 4.86 -6.89 -2.30
N ARG A 17 5.27 -7.20 -3.54
CA ARG A 17 5.44 -6.18 -4.60
C ARG A 17 4.13 -5.46 -4.94
N ARG A 18 3.01 -6.19 -5.03
CA ARG A 18 1.69 -5.59 -5.33
C ARG A 18 1.25 -4.62 -4.24
N ILE A 19 1.39 -5.00 -2.97
CA ILE A 19 1.01 -4.11 -1.85
C ILE A 19 1.92 -2.90 -1.78
N ALA A 20 3.22 -3.04 -2.08
CA ALA A 20 4.15 -1.92 -2.14
C ALA A 20 3.77 -0.93 -3.25
N ALA A 21 3.38 -1.44 -4.43
CA ALA A 21 2.89 -0.60 -5.53
C ALA A 21 1.61 0.15 -5.14
N VAL A 22 0.63 -0.55 -4.53
CA VAL A 22 -0.61 0.09 -4.04
C VAL A 22 -0.32 1.18 -3.01
N ALA A 23 0.58 0.93 -2.05
CA ALA A 23 0.97 1.93 -1.07
C ALA A 23 1.62 3.17 -1.72
N ALA A 24 2.47 2.97 -2.72
CA ALA A 24 3.09 4.06 -3.46
C ALA A 24 2.06 4.89 -4.26
N ASP A 25 1.12 4.22 -4.93
CA ASP A 25 0.05 4.89 -5.69
C ASP A 25 -0.85 5.72 -4.76
N LEU A 26 -1.20 5.18 -3.59
CA LEU A 26 -2.00 5.87 -2.57
C LEU A 26 -1.26 7.09 -2.00
N ALA A 27 0.03 6.97 -1.68
CA ALA A 27 0.84 8.10 -1.25
C ALA A 27 0.92 9.20 -2.32
N GLY A 28 1.07 8.81 -3.59
CA GLY A 28 1.06 9.73 -4.74
C GLY A 28 -0.28 10.45 -4.90
N LEU A 29 -1.39 9.73 -4.74
CA LEU A 29 -2.73 10.33 -4.75
C LEU A 29 -2.88 11.34 -3.61
N ARG A 30 -2.50 10.98 -2.38
CA ARG A 30 -2.57 11.90 -1.23
C ARG A 30 -1.75 13.17 -1.44
N ALA A 31 -0.56 13.08 -2.02
CA ALA A 31 0.25 14.25 -2.36
C ALA A 31 -0.45 15.17 -3.38
N ARG A 32 -1.08 14.58 -4.41
CA ARG A 32 -1.88 15.33 -5.40
C ARG A 32 -3.12 15.98 -4.75
N ALA A 33 -3.74 15.32 -3.77
CA ALA A 33 -4.83 15.87 -2.96
C ALA A 33 -4.45 17.21 -2.34
N GLY A 34 -3.32 17.21 -1.61
CA GLY A 34 -2.81 18.42 -0.95
C GLY A 34 -2.50 19.53 -1.94
N ALA A 35 -1.90 19.19 -3.09
CA ALA A 35 -1.61 20.15 -4.15
C ALA A 35 -2.87 20.75 -4.79
N LEU A 36 -3.91 19.93 -5.02
CA LEU A 36 -5.19 20.38 -5.56
C LEU A 36 -5.92 21.28 -4.56
N ALA A 37 -5.99 20.89 -3.29
CA ALA A 37 -6.62 21.71 -2.25
C ALA A 37 -5.94 23.09 -2.10
N ALA A 38 -4.62 23.15 -2.26
CA ALA A 38 -3.85 24.40 -2.20
C ALA A 38 -4.03 25.31 -3.42
N GLN A 39 -4.40 24.76 -4.58
CA GLN A 39 -4.67 25.52 -5.80
C GLN A 39 -6.08 26.12 -5.84
N THR A 40 -6.99 25.61 -5.02
CA THR A 40 -8.37 26.09 -4.95
C THR A 40 -8.50 27.25 -3.96
N ASP A 41 -8.09 28.45 -4.37
CA ASP A 41 -8.14 29.68 -3.56
C ASP A 41 -9.44 30.49 -3.73
N TRP A 42 -10.24 30.20 -4.76
CA TRP A 42 -11.50 30.90 -4.97
C TRP A 42 -12.58 30.49 -3.97
N GLN A 43 -13.41 31.46 -3.58
CA GLN A 43 -14.54 31.28 -2.66
C GLN A 43 -15.83 31.04 -3.46
N SER A 44 -16.19 29.77 -3.63
CA SER A 44 -17.48 29.35 -4.17
C SER A 44 -17.94 28.04 -3.54
N SER A 45 -19.24 27.76 -3.55
CA SER A 45 -19.80 26.51 -3.04
C SER A 45 -19.23 25.27 -3.74
N ALA A 46 -18.93 25.38 -5.05
CA ALA A 46 -18.24 24.33 -5.80
C ALA A 46 -16.80 24.08 -5.30
N ALA A 47 -16.07 25.14 -4.96
CA ALA A 47 -14.73 25.03 -4.36
C ALA A 47 -14.77 24.38 -2.97
N GLU A 48 -15.74 24.74 -2.14
CA GLU A 48 -15.93 24.12 -0.82
C GLU A 48 -16.26 22.63 -0.92
N ALA A 49 -17.19 22.26 -1.80
CA ALA A 49 -17.54 20.86 -2.05
C ALA A 49 -16.33 20.06 -2.57
N PHE A 50 -15.53 20.65 -3.47
CA PHE A 50 -14.31 20.03 -3.95
C PHE A 50 -13.28 19.82 -2.83
N ARG A 51 -13.01 20.84 -2.01
CA ARG A 51 -12.08 20.73 -0.86
C ARG A 51 -12.55 19.70 0.17
N ALA A 52 -13.85 19.63 0.44
CA ALA A 52 -14.44 18.61 1.32
C ALA A 52 -14.23 17.20 0.76
N SER A 53 -14.53 16.99 -0.54
CA SER A 53 -14.28 15.71 -1.20
C SER A 53 -12.80 15.31 -1.15
N VAL A 54 -11.88 16.26 -1.39
CA VAL A 54 -10.43 16.05 -1.29
C VAL A 54 -10.00 15.66 0.13
N ALA A 55 -10.54 16.31 1.15
CA ALA A 55 -10.27 15.97 2.53
C ALA A 55 -10.77 14.55 2.88
N ASP A 56 -11.95 14.16 2.41
CA ASP A 56 -12.55 12.85 2.66
C ASP A 56 -11.70 11.72 2.10
N TRP A 57 -11.36 11.76 0.81
CA TRP A 57 -10.56 10.68 0.23
C TRP A 57 -9.10 10.72 0.69
N SER A 58 -8.52 11.88 0.98
CA SER A 58 -7.18 11.97 1.61
C SER A 58 -7.15 11.30 2.99
N THR A 59 -8.20 11.49 3.78
CA THR A 59 -8.36 10.84 5.09
C THR A 59 -8.51 9.34 4.94
N ALA A 60 -9.34 8.89 4.00
CA ALA A 60 -9.51 7.47 3.71
C ALA A 60 -8.18 6.81 3.31
N ILE A 61 -7.38 7.48 2.48
CA ILE A 61 -6.04 6.99 2.10
C ILE A 61 -5.11 6.90 3.32
N TRP A 62 -5.06 7.92 4.16
CA TRP A 62 -4.21 7.91 5.35
C TRP A 62 -4.55 6.76 6.30
N LEU A 63 -5.84 6.43 6.46
CA LEU A 63 -6.30 5.31 7.27
C LEU A 63 -5.83 3.94 6.74
N LEU A 64 -5.38 3.85 5.48
CA LEU A 64 -4.83 2.63 4.89
C LEU A 64 -3.34 2.42 5.17
N ASP A 65 -2.59 3.44 5.62
CA ASP A 65 -1.14 3.33 5.85
C ASP A 65 -0.84 2.18 6.84
N TRP A 66 -1.50 2.18 7.99
CA TRP A 66 -1.30 1.15 9.02
C TRP A 66 -1.70 -0.27 8.59
N PRO A 67 -2.90 -0.50 8.00
CA PRO A 67 -3.25 -1.81 7.44
C PRO A 67 -2.26 -2.32 6.39
N LEU A 68 -1.77 -1.47 5.48
CA LEU A 68 -0.82 -1.86 4.43
C LEU A 68 0.55 -2.22 5.03
N GLU A 69 1.02 -1.46 6.02
CA GLU A 69 2.23 -1.79 6.77
C GLU A 69 2.12 -3.13 7.50
N ARG A 70 0.99 -3.38 8.18
CA ARG A 70 0.74 -4.66 8.87
C ARG A 70 0.71 -5.83 7.91
N LEU A 71 0.10 -5.65 6.74
CA LEU A 71 0.07 -6.68 5.70
C LEU A 71 1.48 -6.98 5.15
N GLN A 72 2.29 -5.94 4.88
CA GLN A 72 3.69 -6.09 4.50
C GLN A 72 4.52 -6.83 5.56
N GLN A 73 4.35 -6.48 6.84
CA GLN A 73 5.01 -7.19 7.93
C GLN A 73 4.60 -8.67 8.00
N GLY A 74 3.31 -8.97 7.79
CA GLY A 74 2.79 -10.34 7.72
C GLY A 74 3.47 -11.14 6.62
N LEU A 75 3.54 -10.59 5.40
CA LEU A 75 4.19 -11.24 4.26
C LEU A 75 5.69 -11.47 4.50
N ARG A 76 6.41 -10.51 5.09
CA ARG A 76 7.81 -10.70 5.47
C ARG A 76 8.01 -11.86 6.46
N ARG A 77 7.12 -12.00 7.45
CA ARG A 77 7.17 -13.12 8.40
C ARG A 77 6.87 -14.45 7.71
N THR A 78 5.85 -14.49 6.86
CA THR A 78 5.52 -15.70 6.08
C THR A 78 6.69 -16.12 5.19
N ARG A 79 7.34 -15.16 4.51
CA ARG A 79 8.53 -15.43 3.70
C ARG A 79 9.66 -16.05 4.52
N ALA A 80 10.00 -15.44 5.67
CA ALA A 80 11.04 -15.95 6.56
C ALA A 80 10.72 -17.36 7.11
N MET A 81 9.44 -17.64 7.39
CA MET A 81 8.99 -18.97 7.80
C MET A 81 9.13 -20.00 6.65
N LEU A 82 8.78 -19.64 5.42
CA LEU A 82 8.94 -20.54 4.27
C LEU A 82 10.43 -20.83 3.97
N GLU A 83 11.29 -19.84 4.16
CA GLU A 83 12.75 -19.99 4.05
C GLU A 83 13.30 -20.92 5.13
N SER A 84 12.83 -20.83 6.38
CA SER A 84 13.30 -21.72 7.48
C SER A 84 12.83 -23.17 7.35
N LEU A 85 11.72 -23.41 6.63
CA LEU A 85 11.19 -24.74 6.34
C LEU A 85 11.86 -25.40 5.13
N SER A 86 12.68 -24.66 4.37
CA SER A 86 13.39 -25.17 3.19
C SER A 86 14.77 -25.69 3.60
N PRO A 87 15.13 -26.96 3.31
CA PRO A 87 16.45 -27.48 3.66
C PRO A 87 17.56 -26.73 2.91
N PRO A 88 18.75 -26.55 3.52
CA PRO A 88 19.89 -25.94 2.83
C PRO A 88 20.21 -26.75 1.58
N SER A 89 20.51 -26.05 0.49
CA SER A 89 20.92 -26.68 -0.77
C SER A 89 22.32 -27.27 -0.57
N SER A 90 22.41 -28.59 -0.42
CA SER A 90 23.66 -29.36 -0.47
C SER A 90 24.20 -29.42 -1.90
#